data_AF-A0A6G0XPB2-F1
#
_entry.id   AF-A0A6G0XPB2-F1
#
_cell.length_a   1.000
_cell.length_b   1.000
_cell.length_c   1.000
_cell.angle_alpha   90.00
_cell.angle_beta   90.00
_cell.angle_gamma   90.00
#
_symmetry.space_group_name_H-M   'P 1'
#
loop_
_entity.id
_entity.type
_entity.pdbx_description
1 polymer ?
#
loop_
_entity_poly.entity_id
_entity_poly.type
_entity_poly.pdbx_seq_one_letter_code
_entity_poly.pdbx_strand_id
1 'polypeptide(L)'
;MGWRVATKPQRKDLLNDFIQRYHGAHLFESRENLDDDLGSSAGLYLSRILSWLRLHCSDGDGLDLHIHAISIFVRCGYIQELIDMEGVPVLLYVLTFPSQVIQDNHCMLVIQLLQTIGRCGRAFKEYISLCGGEHSVIDCCIHKGHPTCTSPLWLTCRTMLLGQCCGNPNSVGTTAAAVQLMLDHESVPVQCLGSQVLRELVYFKSPHYDVEFTKRFGNLIPLAIKMLAHDSCKVQYEALELVHIALDDRSTHHALADHLLQWLRQSAMKAEHEVAKTVEEFYEVECFTHLKSPVLRICRSLDSTVMAVPTFADLVVDRQGLDALVYIILVATEGSLKWLTACLTLLRLCAIQEDAFGIVASICQHSTAFVREILSDKAYRLLSNADDMPDEIDLNESMDMLLGDADRCKSIWKYLHHRGWPLQSPVPDAEDADPTLGAIEAQVEATMSTVRQDFEFHDGLLADDPPPKAFSDHVYIQKLHTHFQHYRLRLSST
;
A
#
# COMPACT_ATOMS: atom_id res chain seq x y z
N MET A 1 -29.07 -13.24 -45.02
CA MET A 1 -27.88 -14.02 -45.47
C MET A 1 -27.27 -14.71 -44.26
N GLY A 2 -26.81 -15.96 -44.41
CA GLY A 2 -26.20 -16.71 -43.29
C GLY A 2 -24.76 -16.29 -42.99
N TRP A 3 -24.36 -16.36 -41.72
CA TRP A 3 -23.03 -16.00 -41.19
C TRP A 3 -21.83 -16.52 -42.00
N ARG A 4 -21.95 -17.71 -42.61
CA ARG A 4 -20.88 -18.38 -43.37
C ARG A 4 -20.48 -17.64 -44.65
N VAL A 5 -21.42 -16.98 -45.32
CA VAL A 5 -21.19 -16.29 -46.61
C VAL A 5 -21.04 -14.77 -46.42
N ALA A 6 -21.29 -14.29 -45.20
CA ALA A 6 -21.23 -12.87 -44.87
C ALA A 6 -19.79 -12.34 -44.85
N THR A 7 -19.59 -11.13 -45.38
CA THR A 7 -18.34 -10.35 -45.31
C THR A 7 -18.08 -9.82 -43.89
N LYS A 8 -16.86 -9.33 -43.58
CA LYS A 8 -16.54 -8.75 -42.26
C LYS A 8 -17.55 -7.66 -41.83
N PRO A 9 -17.94 -6.69 -42.69
CA PRO A 9 -18.99 -5.71 -42.37
C PRO A 9 -20.35 -6.34 -42.12
N GLN A 10 -20.81 -7.23 -43.00
CA GLN A 10 -22.12 -7.88 -42.85
C GLN A 10 -22.23 -8.70 -41.55
N ARG A 11 -21.15 -9.35 -41.13
CA ARG A 11 -21.13 -10.07 -39.85
C ARG A 11 -21.19 -9.12 -38.65
N LYS A 12 -20.64 -7.90 -38.75
CA LYS A 12 -20.78 -6.87 -37.71
C LYS A 12 -22.20 -6.36 -37.64
N ASP A 13 -22.84 -6.12 -38.78
CA ASP A 13 -24.24 -5.72 -38.83
C ASP A 13 -25.12 -6.78 -38.17
N LEU A 14 -24.90 -8.06 -38.50
CA LEU A 14 -25.59 -9.19 -37.84
C LEU A 14 -25.37 -9.23 -36.33
N LEU A 15 -24.15 -8.94 -35.85
CA LEU A 15 -23.83 -8.95 -34.43
C LEU A 15 -24.43 -7.74 -33.70
N ASN A 16 -24.45 -6.58 -34.35
CA ASN A 16 -25.09 -5.39 -33.84
C ASN A 16 -26.61 -5.56 -33.77
N ASP A 17 -27.24 -6.12 -34.80
CA ASP A 17 -28.66 -6.45 -34.81
C ASP A 17 -29.01 -7.43 -33.68
N PHE A 18 -28.17 -8.46 -33.47
CA PHE A 18 -28.31 -9.38 -32.35
C PHE A 18 -28.23 -8.64 -31.01
N ILE A 19 -27.20 -7.81 -30.80
CA ILE A 19 -27.06 -7.05 -29.57
C ILE A 19 -28.26 -6.16 -29.35
N GLN A 20 -28.69 -5.36 -30.35
CA GLN A 20 -29.84 -4.46 -30.20
C GLN A 20 -31.13 -5.20 -29.86
N ARG A 21 -31.35 -6.38 -30.47
CA ARG A 21 -32.53 -7.21 -30.18
C ARG A 21 -32.58 -7.66 -28.72
N TYR A 22 -31.43 -7.97 -28.12
CA TYR A 22 -31.34 -8.53 -26.76
C TYR A 22 -30.72 -7.55 -25.73
N HIS A 23 -30.47 -6.28 -26.11
CA HIS A 23 -29.84 -5.25 -25.26
C HIS A 23 -30.74 -4.83 -24.10
N GLY A 24 -32.06 -4.81 -24.35
CA GLY A 24 -33.12 -4.37 -23.44
C GLY A 24 -33.58 -5.43 -22.42
N ALA A 25 -32.97 -6.61 -22.37
CA ALA A 25 -33.35 -7.72 -21.50
C ALA A 25 -33.01 -7.50 -19.99
N HIS A 26 -33.16 -6.26 -19.52
CA HIS A 26 -33.04 -5.85 -18.13
C HIS A 26 -34.39 -5.32 -17.67
N LEU A 27 -35.12 -6.05 -16.81
CA LEU A 27 -34.85 -5.96 -15.38
C LEU A 27 -35.85 -6.74 -14.52
N PHE A 28 -37.09 -7.00 -14.92
CA PHE A 28 -38.03 -7.76 -14.05
C PHE A 28 -39.10 -8.60 -14.76
N GLU A 29 -39.14 -8.65 -16.10
CA GLU A 29 -40.21 -9.36 -16.82
C GLU A 29 -39.63 -10.17 -18.00
N SER A 30 -39.66 -11.49 -17.85
CA SER A 30 -39.18 -12.52 -18.79
C SER A 30 -37.66 -12.67 -18.93
N ARG A 31 -37.18 -13.88 -18.61
CA ARG A 31 -35.88 -14.38 -19.07
C ARG A 31 -36.07 -14.65 -20.56
N GLU A 32 -35.66 -13.73 -21.42
CA GLU A 32 -35.67 -13.97 -22.87
C GLU A 32 -34.86 -15.23 -23.14
N ASN A 33 -35.56 -16.27 -23.60
CA ASN A 33 -34.96 -17.55 -23.89
C ASN A 33 -34.42 -17.49 -25.32
N LEU A 34 -33.10 -17.46 -25.50
CA LEU A 34 -32.51 -17.54 -26.83
C LEU A 34 -32.99 -18.80 -27.57
N ASP A 35 -33.43 -19.84 -26.85
CA ASP A 35 -34.06 -21.02 -27.47
C ASP A 35 -35.40 -20.71 -28.15
N ASP A 36 -36.17 -19.72 -27.71
CA ASP A 36 -37.46 -19.39 -28.33
C ASP A 36 -37.25 -18.74 -29.72
N ASP A 37 -36.18 -17.94 -29.85
CA ASP A 37 -35.86 -17.19 -31.07
C ASP A 37 -34.89 -17.92 -32.01
N LEU A 38 -33.90 -18.62 -31.45
CA LEU A 38 -32.83 -19.28 -32.20
C LEU A 38 -32.93 -20.81 -32.14
N GLY A 39 -33.71 -21.36 -31.20
CA GLY A 39 -33.82 -22.80 -30.97
C GLY A 39 -32.47 -23.48 -30.82
N SER A 40 -32.36 -24.67 -31.39
CA SER A 40 -31.11 -25.45 -31.44
C SER A 40 -29.92 -24.75 -32.13
N SER A 41 -30.12 -23.59 -32.76
CA SER A 41 -29.05 -22.83 -33.41
C SER A 41 -28.32 -21.86 -32.49
N ALA A 42 -28.80 -21.62 -31.25
CA ALA A 42 -28.19 -20.70 -30.31
C ALA A 42 -26.71 -21.04 -30.03
N GLY A 43 -26.41 -22.31 -29.70
CA GLY A 43 -25.04 -22.78 -29.49
C GLY A 43 -24.14 -22.67 -30.73
N LEU A 44 -24.69 -22.90 -31.93
CA LEU A 44 -23.96 -22.69 -33.18
C LEU A 44 -23.64 -21.22 -33.44
N TYR A 45 -24.51 -20.32 -33.00
CA TYR A 45 -24.29 -18.88 -33.10
C TYR A 45 -23.18 -18.44 -32.14
N LEU A 46 -23.23 -18.90 -30.88
CA LEU A 46 -22.16 -18.68 -29.90
C LEU A 46 -20.80 -19.20 -30.40
N SER A 47 -20.74 -20.43 -30.90
CA SER A 47 -19.52 -21.03 -31.47
C SER A 47 -18.90 -20.17 -32.58
N ARG A 48 -19.75 -19.56 -33.43
CA ARG A 48 -19.33 -18.69 -34.53
C ARG A 48 -18.79 -17.35 -34.03
N ILE A 49 -19.41 -16.78 -33.00
CA ILE A 49 -18.94 -15.55 -32.35
C ILE A 49 -17.55 -15.78 -31.75
N LEU A 50 -17.38 -16.87 -30.98
CA LEU A 50 -16.09 -17.22 -30.37
C LEU A 50 -15.00 -17.48 -31.40
N SER A 51 -15.32 -18.24 -32.45
CA SER A 51 -14.38 -18.51 -33.55
C SER A 51 -13.97 -17.24 -34.27
N TRP A 52 -14.90 -16.29 -34.45
CA TRP A 52 -14.60 -15.04 -35.11
C TRP A 52 -13.70 -14.14 -34.25
N LEU A 53 -14.04 -14.01 -32.96
CA LEU A 53 -13.24 -13.30 -31.96
C LEU A 53 -11.79 -13.81 -31.92
N ARG A 54 -11.62 -15.14 -31.85
CA ARG A 54 -10.30 -15.80 -31.80
C ARG A 54 -9.45 -15.53 -33.05
N LEU A 55 -10.06 -15.48 -34.23
CA LEU A 55 -9.32 -15.50 -35.50
C LEU A 55 -9.17 -14.13 -36.18
N HIS A 56 -10.04 -13.15 -35.89
CA HIS A 56 -10.11 -11.93 -36.70
C HIS A 56 -10.27 -10.62 -35.92
N CYS A 57 -10.27 -10.65 -34.58
CA CYS A 57 -10.41 -9.45 -33.75
C CYS A 57 -9.12 -9.03 -33.05
N SER A 58 -7.96 -9.60 -33.43
CA SER A 58 -6.65 -9.20 -32.90
C SER A 58 -6.23 -7.77 -33.30
N ASP A 59 -6.94 -7.17 -34.26
CA ASP A 59 -6.84 -5.76 -34.65
C ASP A 59 -7.79 -4.86 -33.84
N GLY A 60 -8.56 -5.42 -32.90
CA GLY A 60 -9.52 -4.72 -32.03
C GLY A 60 -10.86 -4.45 -32.71
N ASP A 61 -10.97 -4.76 -33.99
CA ASP A 61 -12.10 -4.35 -34.80
C ASP A 61 -13.36 -5.19 -34.49
N GLY A 62 -14.40 -4.53 -33.98
CA GLY A 62 -15.65 -5.17 -33.56
C GLY A 62 -15.55 -5.92 -32.23
N LEU A 63 -14.50 -5.70 -31.43
CA LEU A 63 -14.31 -6.37 -30.14
C LEU A 63 -15.46 -6.09 -29.16
N ASP A 64 -15.92 -4.84 -29.10
CA ASP A 64 -17.10 -4.44 -28.32
C ASP A 64 -18.31 -5.33 -28.63
N LEU A 65 -18.63 -5.49 -29.92
CA LEU A 65 -19.78 -6.27 -30.34
C LEU A 65 -19.64 -7.74 -29.89
N HIS A 66 -18.45 -8.31 -29.98
CA HIS A 66 -18.22 -9.69 -29.55
C HIS A 66 -18.39 -9.86 -28.03
N ILE A 67 -17.81 -8.95 -27.24
CA ILE A 67 -17.91 -8.99 -25.77
C ILE A 67 -19.36 -8.84 -25.33
N HIS A 68 -20.11 -7.90 -25.92
CA HIS A 68 -21.53 -7.69 -25.59
C HIS A 68 -22.39 -8.89 -26.00
N ALA A 69 -22.13 -9.48 -27.17
CA ALA A 69 -22.86 -10.67 -27.60
C ALA A 69 -22.61 -11.87 -26.67
N ILE A 70 -21.36 -12.10 -26.25
CA ILE A 70 -21.03 -13.15 -25.27
C ILE A 70 -21.72 -12.88 -23.93
N SER A 71 -21.79 -11.62 -23.49
CA SER A 71 -22.52 -11.22 -22.27
C SER A 71 -23.99 -11.64 -22.30
N ILE A 72 -24.67 -11.48 -23.45
CA ILE A 72 -26.05 -11.92 -23.63
C ILE A 72 -26.16 -13.44 -23.43
N PHE A 73 -25.29 -14.23 -24.07
CA PHE A 73 -25.27 -15.69 -23.92
C PHE A 73 -25.06 -16.15 -22.46
N VAL A 74 -24.11 -15.52 -21.75
CA VAL A 74 -23.86 -15.80 -20.33
C VAL A 74 -25.09 -15.52 -19.49
N ARG A 75 -25.77 -14.39 -19.72
CA ARG A 75 -27.00 -14.00 -19.00
C ARG A 75 -28.19 -14.91 -19.29
N CYS A 76 -28.31 -15.43 -20.51
CA CYS A 76 -29.38 -16.36 -20.87
C CYS A 76 -29.13 -17.78 -20.33
N GLY A 77 -27.90 -18.10 -19.92
CA GLY A 77 -27.56 -19.36 -19.26
C GLY A 77 -26.73 -20.34 -20.09
N TYR A 78 -26.15 -19.90 -21.21
CA TYR A 78 -25.30 -20.74 -22.09
C TYR A 78 -23.87 -20.87 -21.58
N ILE A 79 -23.69 -20.97 -20.26
CA ILE A 79 -22.38 -20.97 -19.64
C ILE A 79 -21.68 -22.30 -19.90
N GLN A 80 -22.39 -23.42 -19.82
CA GLN A 80 -21.79 -24.72 -20.07
C GLN A 80 -21.32 -24.84 -21.53
N GLU A 81 -22.13 -24.42 -22.50
CA GLU A 81 -21.76 -24.38 -23.91
C GLU A 81 -20.58 -23.45 -24.15
N LEU A 82 -20.53 -22.30 -23.48
CA LEU A 82 -19.38 -21.40 -23.54
C LEU A 82 -18.10 -22.10 -23.04
N ILE A 83 -18.17 -22.85 -21.95
CA ILE A 83 -17.02 -23.61 -21.43
C ILE A 83 -16.60 -24.71 -22.40
N ASP A 84 -17.54 -25.52 -22.89
CA ASP A 84 -17.29 -26.64 -23.81
C ASP A 84 -16.65 -26.17 -25.13
N MET A 85 -16.87 -24.90 -25.51
CA MET A 85 -16.30 -24.26 -26.69
C MET A 85 -15.01 -23.47 -26.43
N GLU A 86 -14.33 -23.70 -25.30
CA GLU A 86 -13.11 -22.99 -24.89
C GLU A 86 -13.32 -21.46 -24.76
N GLY A 87 -14.53 -21.02 -24.38
CA GLY A 87 -14.86 -19.60 -24.30
C GLY A 87 -14.03 -18.83 -23.28
N VAL A 88 -13.70 -19.42 -22.13
CA VAL A 88 -12.81 -18.78 -21.13
C VAL A 88 -11.40 -18.55 -21.70
N PRO A 89 -10.69 -19.55 -22.27
CA PRO A 89 -9.44 -19.30 -22.98
C PRO A 89 -9.51 -18.20 -24.04
N VAL A 90 -10.60 -18.12 -24.81
CA VAL A 90 -10.79 -17.05 -25.81
C VAL A 90 -10.91 -15.67 -25.14
N LEU A 91 -11.65 -15.57 -24.03
CA LEU A 91 -11.75 -14.32 -23.26
C LEU A 91 -10.40 -13.92 -22.67
N LEU A 92 -9.62 -14.86 -22.12
CA LEU A 92 -8.27 -14.59 -21.62
C LEU A 92 -7.31 -14.17 -22.74
N TYR A 93 -7.42 -14.76 -23.93
CA TYR A 93 -6.64 -14.36 -25.09
C TYR A 93 -6.88 -12.90 -25.50
N VAL A 94 -8.13 -12.40 -25.39
CA VAL A 94 -8.43 -10.98 -25.64
C VAL A 94 -7.65 -10.06 -24.71
N LEU A 95 -7.42 -10.45 -23.45
CA LEU A 95 -6.64 -9.67 -22.48
C LEU A 95 -5.15 -9.58 -22.85
N THR A 96 -4.65 -10.45 -23.72
CA THR A 96 -3.26 -10.44 -24.23
C THR A 96 -3.07 -9.52 -25.43
N PHE A 97 -4.15 -8.90 -25.94
CA PHE A 97 -4.04 -7.99 -27.08
C PHE A 97 -3.21 -6.75 -26.72
N PRO A 98 -2.42 -6.21 -27.66
CA PRO A 98 -1.58 -5.06 -27.40
C PRO A 98 -2.39 -3.85 -26.89
N SER A 99 -1.80 -3.04 -26.01
CA SER A 99 -2.49 -1.92 -25.36
C SER A 99 -3.04 -0.87 -26.33
N GLN A 100 -2.47 -0.74 -27.53
CA GLN A 100 -2.96 0.13 -28.60
C GLN A 100 -4.22 -0.38 -29.32
N VAL A 101 -4.53 -1.68 -29.17
CA VAL A 101 -5.65 -2.36 -29.83
C VAL A 101 -6.87 -2.41 -28.92
N ILE A 102 -6.67 -2.80 -27.66
CA ILE A 102 -7.74 -2.99 -26.69
C ILE A 102 -7.82 -1.79 -25.74
N GLN A 103 -9.00 -1.25 -25.45
CA GLN A 103 -9.19 -0.18 -24.45
C GLN A 103 -9.44 -0.75 -23.05
N ASP A 104 -9.32 0.07 -22.02
CA ASP A 104 -9.60 -0.36 -20.63
C ASP A 104 -11.03 -0.87 -20.45
N ASN A 105 -12.00 -0.23 -21.11
CA ASN A 105 -13.40 -0.66 -21.06
C ASN A 105 -13.57 -2.10 -21.56
N HIS A 106 -12.89 -2.48 -22.66
CA HIS A 106 -12.92 -3.85 -23.16
C HIS A 106 -12.33 -4.83 -22.14
N CYS A 107 -11.18 -4.47 -21.53
CA CYS A 107 -10.53 -5.31 -20.52
C CYS A 107 -11.45 -5.51 -19.31
N MET A 108 -12.05 -4.41 -18.82
CA MET A 108 -13.00 -4.44 -17.72
C MET A 108 -14.21 -5.33 -18.02
N LEU A 109 -14.83 -5.19 -19.20
CA LEU A 109 -15.96 -6.02 -19.59
C LEU A 109 -15.60 -7.51 -19.65
N VAL A 110 -14.42 -7.84 -20.18
CA VAL A 110 -13.92 -9.24 -20.19
C VAL A 110 -13.71 -9.75 -18.76
N ILE A 111 -13.09 -8.97 -17.88
CA ILE A 111 -12.89 -9.36 -16.47
C ILE A 111 -14.24 -9.54 -15.75
N GLN A 112 -15.20 -8.65 -16.01
CA GLN A 112 -16.56 -8.75 -15.45
C GLN A 112 -17.32 -9.97 -15.98
N LEU A 113 -17.11 -10.37 -17.23
CA LEU A 113 -17.63 -11.63 -17.77
C LEU A 113 -17.04 -12.84 -17.04
N LEU A 114 -15.72 -12.86 -16.84
CA LEU A 114 -15.06 -13.92 -16.07
C LEU A 114 -15.60 -13.99 -14.63
N GLN A 115 -15.79 -12.84 -13.97
CA GLN A 115 -16.43 -12.77 -12.66
C GLN A 115 -17.86 -13.33 -12.69
N THR A 116 -18.64 -13.02 -13.72
CA THR A 116 -20.02 -13.49 -13.87
C THR A 116 -20.05 -15.01 -14.04
N ILE A 117 -19.20 -15.56 -14.92
CA ILE A 117 -19.01 -17.00 -15.10
C ILE A 117 -18.63 -17.67 -13.77
N GLY A 118 -17.66 -17.11 -13.05
CA GLY A 118 -17.23 -17.63 -11.74
C GLY A 118 -18.33 -17.58 -10.67
N ARG A 119 -19.23 -16.59 -10.70
CA ARG A 119 -20.37 -16.52 -9.76
C ARG A 119 -21.42 -17.61 -10.00
N CYS A 120 -21.45 -18.22 -11.18
CA CYS A 120 -22.42 -19.27 -11.51
C CYS A 120 -22.09 -20.62 -10.86
N GLY A 121 -20.89 -20.80 -10.30
CA GLY A 121 -20.56 -21.99 -9.53
C GLY A 121 -19.06 -22.21 -9.37
N ARG A 122 -18.72 -23.00 -8.34
CA ARG A 122 -17.33 -23.35 -8.00
C ARG A 122 -16.58 -23.99 -9.17
N ALA A 123 -17.19 -24.92 -9.89
CA ALA A 123 -16.56 -25.61 -11.03
C ALA A 123 -16.11 -24.63 -12.12
N PHE A 124 -16.85 -23.54 -12.34
CA PHE A 124 -16.46 -22.51 -13.31
C PHE A 124 -15.30 -21.65 -12.82
N LYS A 125 -15.25 -21.31 -11.52
CA LYS A 125 -14.08 -20.63 -10.93
C LYS A 125 -12.82 -21.48 -11.08
N GLU A 126 -12.93 -22.77 -10.74
CA GLU A 126 -11.83 -23.72 -10.85
C GLU A 126 -11.32 -23.84 -12.29
N TYR A 127 -12.24 -23.84 -13.27
CA TYR A 127 -11.86 -23.83 -14.68
C TYR A 127 -11.16 -22.53 -15.10
N ILE A 128 -11.63 -21.35 -14.64
CA ILE A 128 -10.94 -20.08 -14.91
C ILE A 128 -9.52 -20.10 -14.33
N SER A 129 -9.33 -20.60 -13.11
CA SER A 129 -7.99 -20.72 -12.50
C SER A 129 -7.12 -21.72 -13.26
N LEU A 130 -7.68 -22.85 -13.72
CA LEU A 130 -6.97 -23.83 -14.56
C LEU A 130 -6.48 -23.21 -15.88
N CYS A 131 -7.26 -22.29 -16.46
CA CYS A 131 -6.87 -21.55 -17.65
C CYS A 131 -5.88 -20.40 -17.39
N GLY A 132 -5.44 -20.17 -16.14
CA GLY A 132 -4.52 -19.10 -15.78
C GLY A 132 -5.18 -17.73 -15.62
N GLY A 133 -6.48 -17.69 -15.29
CA GLY A 133 -7.25 -16.45 -15.27
C GLY A 133 -6.69 -15.36 -14.36
N GLU A 134 -6.19 -15.69 -13.17
CA GLU A 134 -5.61 -14.69 -12.26
C GLU A 134 -4.38 -14.01 -12.88
N HIS A 135 -3.47 -14.80 -13.46
CA HIS A 135 -2.25 -14.31 -14.08
C HIS A 135 -2.54 -13.44 -15.31
N SER A 136 -3.41 -13.90 -16.21
CA SER A 136 -3.76 -13.14 -17.42
C SER A 136 -4.42 -11.80 -17.12
N VAL A 137 -5.26 -11.72 -16.08
CA VAL A 137 -5.89 -10.46 -15.66
C VAL A 137 -4.85 -9.49 -15.10
N ILE A 138 -3.92 -9.97 -14.28
CA ILE A 138 -2.85 -9.15 -13.71
C ILE A 138 -1.90 -8.66 -14.81
N ASP A 139 -1.41 -9.55 -15.68
CA ASP A 139 -0.54 -9.19 -16.81
C ASP A 139 -1.17 -8.10 -17.68
N CYS A 140 -2.45 -8.25 -17.99
CA CYS A 140 -3.20 -7.26 -18.75
C CYS A 140 -3.15 -5.88 -18.05
N CYS A 141 -3.45 -5.84 -16.74
CA CYS A 141 -3.45 -4.60 -15.98
C CYS A 141 -2.04 -3.98 -15.86
N ILE A 142 -1.01 -4.81 -15.69
CA ILE A 142 0.40 -4.36 -15.67
C ILE A 142 0.77 -3.74 -17.02
N HIS A 143 0.43 -4.40 -18.14
CA HIS A 143 0.68 -3.88 -19.48
C HIS A 143 -0.10 -2.59 -19.81
N LYS A 144 -1.20 -2.31 -19.09
CA LYS A 144 -1.90 -1.02 -19.17
C LYS A 144 -1.17 0.10 -18.45
N GLY A 145 -0.34 -0.22 -17.47
CA GLY A 145 0.60 0.74 -16.87
C GLY A 145 -0.08 1.94 -16.20
N HIS A 146 -1.27 1.75 -15.63
CA HIS A 146 -2.00 2.85 -14.96
C HIS A 146 -1.18 3.43 -13.80
N PRO A 147 -1.12 4.77 -13.66
CA PRO A 147 -0.27 5.43 -12.67
C PRO A 147 -0.76 5.29 -11.23
N THR A 148 -1.97 4.78 -11.02
CA THR A 148 -2.60 4.65 -9.70
C THR A 148 -3.30 3.30 -9.58
N CYS A 149 -3.28 2.69 -8.39
CA CYS A 149 -3.96 1.42 -8.11
C CYS A 149 -5.49 1.57 -7.94
N THR A 150 -6.01 2.78 -8.03
CA THR A 150 -7.44 3.10 -7.88
C THR A 150 -8.16 3.26 -9.20
N SER A 151 -7.49 3.01 -10.34
CA SER A 151 -8.14 3.07 -11.65
C SER A 151 -9.28 2.04 -11.72
N PRO A 152 -10.35 2.30 -12.50
CA PRO A 152 -11.46 1.35 -12.64
C PRO A 152 -11.02 -0.05 -13.06
N LEU A 153 -10.00 -0.15 -13.92
CA LEU A 153 -9.43 -1.42 -14.34
C LEU A 153 -8.77 -2.16 -13.17
N TRP A 154 -7.93 -1.48 -12.39
CA TRP A 154 -7.29 -2.09 -11.21
C TRP A 154 -8.29 -2.52 -10.14
N LEU A 155 -9.34 -1.72 -9.89
CA LEU A 155 -10.41 -2.10 -8.97
C LEU A 155 -11.19 -3.33 -9.46
N THR A 156 -11.40 -3.43 -10.78
CA THR A 156 -12.04 -4.60 -11.41
C THR A 156 -11.15 -5.84 -11.27
N CYS A 157 -9.84 -5.70 -11.49
CA CYS A 157 -8.83 -6.75 -11.26
C CYS A 157 -8.84 -7.23 -9.80
N ARG A 158 -8.74 -6.31 -8.84
CA ARG A 158 -8.81 -6.62 -7.40
C ARG A 158 -10.06 -7.41 -7.05
N THR A 159 -11.23 -6.94 -7.51
CA THR A 159 -12.50 -7.63 -7.26
C THR A 159 -12.53 -9.04 -7.86
N MET A 160 -11.90 -9.24 -9.02
CA MET A 160 -11.77 -10.56 -9.64
C MET A 160 -10.89 -11.47 -8.80
N LEU A 161 -9.70 -11.03 -8.40
CA LEU A 161 -8.77 -11.85 -7.60
C LEU A 161 -9.38 -12.27 -6.26
N LEU A 162 -9.99 -11.33 -5.54
CA LEU A 162 -10.68 -11.61 -4.29
C LEU A 162 -11.85 -12.58 -4.50
N GLY A 163 -12.66 -12.34 -5.54
CA GLY A 163 -13.76 -13.21 -5.91
C GLY A 163 -13.30 -14.62 -6.32
N GLN A 164 -12.11 -14.76 -6.90
CA GLN A 164 -11.54 -16.04 -7.29
C GLN A 164 -10.97 -16.83 -6.14
N CYS A 165 -10.46 -16.21 -5.07
CA CYS A 165 -10.09 -16.95 -3.86
C CYS A 165 -11.31 -17.45 -3.09
N CYS A 166 -12.39 -16.66 -3.01
CA CYS A 166 -13.56 -17.04 -2.22
C CYS A 166 -14.26 -18.30 -2.77
N GLY A 167 -14.13 -19.43 -2.07
CA GLY A 167 -14.82 -20.68 -2.38
C GLY A 167 -14.21 -21.48 -3.54
N ASN A 168 -12.95 -21.23 -3.91
CA ASN A 168 -12.23 -21.97 -4.95
C ASN A 168 -10.82 -22.34 -4.44
N PRO A 169 -10.61 -23.57 -3.95
CA PRO A 169 -9.31 -23.98 -3.43
C PRO A 169 -8.22 -24.09 -4.50
N ASN A 170 -8.58 -24.22 -5.79
CA ASN A 170 -7.60 -24.30 -6.88
C ASN A 170 -6.97 -22.95 -7.20
N SER A 171 -7.62 -21.83 -6.85
CA SER A 171 -7.04 -20.50 -7.06
C SER A 171 -6.02 -20.12 -6.01
N VAL A 172 -6.02 -20.73 -4.82
CA VAL A 172 -5.10 -20.33 -3.73
C VAL A 172 -3.64 -20.33 -4.21
N GLY A 173 -3.26 -21.35 -4.98
CA GLY A 173 -1.93 -21.45 -5.56
C GLY A 173 -1.63 -20.39 -6.62
N THR A 174 -2.55 -20.19 -7.56
CA THR A 174 -2.38 -19.25 -8.67
C THR A 174 -2.45 -17.81 -8.18
N THR A 175 -3.43 -17.46 -7.34
CA THR A 175 -3.55 -16.13 -6.73
C THR A 175 -2.35 -15.80 -5.86
N ALA A 176 -1.81 -16.73 -5.07
CA ALA A 176 -0.62 -16.45 -4.27
C ALA A 176 0.59 -16.11 -5.16
N ALA A 177 0.79 -16.86 -6.25
CA ALA A 177 1.84 -16.57 -7.22
C ALA A 177 1.61 -15.20 -7.91
N ALA A 178 0.36 -14.88 -8.23
CA ALA A 178 -0.01 -13.62 -8.85
C ALA A 178 0.18 -12.41 -7.91
N VAL A 179 -0.17 -12.56 -6.62
CA VAL A 179 0.07 -11.56 -5.59
C VAL A 179 1.57 -11.36 -5.38
N GLN A 180 2.35 -12.43 -5.33
CA GLN A 180 3.82 -12.35 -5.24
C GLN A 180 4.40 -11.59 -6.45
N LEU A 181 3.95 -11.90 -7.67
CA LEU A 181 4.34 -11.20 -8.89
C LEU A 181 4.09 -9.69 -8.77
N MET A 182 2.92 -9.28 -8.27
CA MET A 182 2.59 -7.87 -8.07
C MET A 182 3.47 -7.19 -7.02
N LEU A 183 3.75 -7.88 -5.91
CA LEU A 183 4.57 -7.36 -4.81
C LEU A 183 6.05 -7.21 -5.18
N ASP A 184 6.56 -8.04 -6.09
CA ASP A 184 7.93 -7.97 -6.59
C ASP A 184 8.11 -7.06 -7.82
N HIS A 185 7.01 -6.50 -8.35
CA HIS A 185 7.03 -5.64 -9.52
C HIS A 185 7.64 -4.26 -9.21
N GLU A 186 8.31 -3.62 -10.17
CA GLU A 186 8.97 -2.32 -9.96
C GLU A 186 8.00 -1.12 -9.81
N SER A 187 6.81 -1.25 -10.40
CA SER A 187 5.77 -0.21 -10.37
C SER A 187 5.07 -0.13 -9.01
N VAL A 188 5.17 1.03 -8.35
CA VAL A 188 4.53 1.34 -7.06
C VAL A 188 3.02 1.05 -7.05
N PRO A 189 2.21 1.49 -8.03
CA PRO A 189 0.79 1.13 -8.11
C PRO A 189 0.53 -0.38 -8.09
N VAL A 190 1.37 -1.17 -8.76
CA VAL A 190 1.22 -2.63 -8.84
C VAL A 190 1.50 -3.24 -7.46
N GLN A 191 2.59 -2.83 -6.80
CA GLN A 191 2.91 -3.27 -5.45
C GLN A 191 1.79 -2.91 -4.45
N CYS A 192 1.28 -1.68 -4.51
CA CYS A 192 0.19 -1.24 -3.64
C CYS A 192 -1.07 -2.09 -3.83
N LEU A 193 -1.47 -2.38 -5.07
CA LEU A 193 -2.63 -3.24 -5.31
C LEU A 193 -2.38 -4.67 -4.83
N GLY A 194 -1.18 -5.21 -5.09
CA GLY A 194 -0.77 -6.53 -4.60
C GLY A 194 -0.89 -6.64 -3.08
N SER A 195 -0.44 -5.61 -2.36
CA SER A 195 -0.62 -5.50 -0.92
C SER A 195 -2.08 -5.43 -0.51
N GLN A 196 -2.90 -4.59 -1.15
CA GLN A 196 -4.33 -4.49 -0.83
C GLN A 196 -5.08 -5.81 -1.05
N VAL A 197 -4.72 -6.58 -2.08
CA VAL A 197 -5.27 -7.93 -2.29
C VAL A 197 -4.79 -8.87 -1.19
N LEU A 198 -3.48 -8.86 -0.88
CA LEU A 198 -2.91 -9.66 0.21
C LEU A 198 -3.64 -9.40 1.53
N ARG A 199 -3.81 -8.14 1.92
CA ARG A 199 -4.46 -7.74 3.17
C ARG A 199 -5.87 -8.30 3.29
N GLU A 200 -6.68 -8.20 2.24
CA GLU A 200 -8.04 -8.73 2.24
C GLU A 200 -8.07 -10.26 2.34
N LEU A 201 -7.06 -10.96 1.81
CA LEU A 201 -7.01 -12.42 1.88
C LEU A 201 -6.46 -12.94 3.21
N VAL A 202 -5.64 -12.16 3.93
CA VAL A 202 -4.96 -12.61 5.16
C VAL A 202 -5.52 -12.03 6.45
N TYR A 203 -6.24 -10.90 6.39
CA TYR A 203 -6.82 -10.27 7.57
C TYR A 203 -8.12 -10.98 7.99
N PHE A 204 -8.14 -11.58 9.18
CA PHE A 204 -9.25 -12.43 9.63
C PHE A 204 -10.61 -11.72 9.73
N LYS A 205 -10.64 -10.38 9.81
CA LYS A 205 -11.90 -9.61 9.80
C LYS A 205 -12.34 -9.21 8.39
N SER A 206 -11.54 -9.47 7.35
CA SER A 206 -11.95 -9.24 5.97
C SER A 206 -13.01 -10.26 5.55
N PRO A 207 -14.03 -9.84 4.75
CA PRO A 207 -14.96 -10.78 4.13
C PRO A 207 -14.31 -11.75 3.14
N HIS A 208 -13.06 -11.47 2.72
CA HIS A 208 -12.30 -12.29 1.77
C HIS A 208 -11.23 -13.15 2.41
N TYR A 209 -11.15 -13.17 3.75
CA TYR A 209 -10.19 -13.97 4.48
C TYR A 209 -10.21 -15.44 4.05
N ASP A 210 -9.04 -15.99 3.74
CA ASP A 210 -8.86 -17.39 3.40
C ASP A 210 -7.69 -18.00 4.18
N VAL A 211 -8.01 -18.95 5.06
CA VAL A 211 -7.03 -19.59 5.95
C VAL A 211 -5.96 -20.39 5.19
N GLU A 212 -6.32 -21.01 4.06
CA GLU A 212 -5.37 -21.78 3.26
C GLU A 212 -4.45 -20.85 2.47
N PHE A 213 -4.97 -19.70 2.02
CA PHE A 213 -4.15 -18.63 1.46
C PHE A 213 -3.15 -18.09 2.48
N THR A 214 -3.59 -17.75 3.70
CA THR A 214 -2.68 -17.26 4.76
C THR A 214 -1.58 -18.27 5.08
N LYS A 215 -1.91 -19.55 5.23
CA LYS A 215 -0.90 -20.61 5.44
C LYS A 215 0.10 -20.70 4.31
N ARG A 216 -0.36 -20.56 3.07
CA ARG A 216 0.48 -20.66 1.88
C ARG A 216 1.39 -19.45 1.71
N PHE A 217 0.87 -18.25 1.93
CA PHE A 217 1.64 -17.02 1.80
C PHE A 217 2.69 -16.91 2.91
N GLY A 218 2.35 -17.39 4.12
CA GLY A 218 3.30 -17.55 5.21
C GLY A 218 3.50 -16.27 6.03
N ASN A 219 4.72 -16.08 6.53
CA ASN A 219 5.03 -14.98 7.45
C ASN A 219 5.06 -13.63 6.72
N LEU A 220 4.22 -12.69 7.16
CA LEU A 220 4.12 -11.35 6.59
C LEU A 220 5.30 -10.43 6.99
N ILE A 221 6.02 -10.72 8.09
CA ILE A 221 7.04 -9.81 8.64
C ILE A 221 8.13 -9.47 7.62
N PRO A 222 8.81 -10.43 6.95
CA PRO A 222 9.89 -10.09 6.03
C PRO A 222 9.40 -9.21 4.87
N LEU A 223 8.19 -9.47 4.37
CA LEU A 223 7.57 -8.66 3.33
C LEU A 223 7.26 -7.24 3.83
N ALA A 224 6.64 -7.12 5.01
CA ALA A 224 6.30 -5.83 5.58
C ALA A 224 7.56 -4.99 5.84
N ILE A 225 8.64 -5.59 6.34
CA ILE A 225 9.93 -4.90 6.53
C ILE A 225 10.55 -4.49 5.19
N LYS A 226 10.54 -5.36 4.17
CA LYS A 226 11.00 -5.04 2.81
C LYS A 226 10.23 -3.85 2.23
N MET A 227 8.91 -3.83 2.36
CA MET A 227 8.05 -2.77 1.86
C MET A 227 8.19 -1.46 2.66
N LEU A 228 8.38 -1.55 3.98
CA LEU A 228 8.63 -0.39 4.83
C LEU A 228 9.98 0.27 4.49
N ALA A 229 10.95 -0.52 4.03
CA ALA A 229 12.22 -0.04 3.51
C ALA A 229 12.14 0.60 2.10
N HIS A 230 11.02 0.48 1.39
CA HIS A 230 10.86 1.03 0.03
C HIS A 230 10.93 2.57 0.01
N ASP A 231 11.35 3.16 -1.11
CA ASP A 231 11.50 4.61 -1.29
C ASP A 231 10.18 5.35 -1.54
N SER A 232 9.04 4.64 -1.57
CA SER A 232 7.74 5.20 -1.89
C SER A 232 6.85 5.19 -0.66
N CYS A 233 6.36 6.36 -0.26
CA CYS A 233 5.45 6.50 0.88
C CYS A 233 4.15 5.70 0.71
N LYS A 234 3.69 5.46 -0.53
CA LYS A 234 2.52 4.62 -0.82
C LYS A 234 2.77 3.16 -0.45
N VAL A 235 3.96 2.64 -0.78
CA VAL A 235 4.38 1.27 -0.42
C VAL A 235 4.63 1.15 1.07
N GLN A 236 5.25 2.17 1.69
CA GLN A 236 5.46 2.23 3.13
C GLN A 236 4.15 2.23 3.92
N TYR A 237 3.12 2.95 3.44
CA TYR A 237 1.79 2.94 4.04
C TYR A 237 1.18 1.53 3.99
N GLU A 238 1.21 0.88 2.83
CA GLU A 238 0.72 -0.49 2.69
C GLU A 238 1.52 -1.47 3.57
N ALA A 239 2.81 -1.22 3.79
CA ALA A 239 3.64 -1.99 4.73
C ALA A 239 3.17 -1.84 6.18
N LEU A 240 2.80 -0.64 6.63
CA LEU A 240 2.27 -0.42 7.98
C LEU A 240 0.94 -1.16 8.19
N GLU A 241 0.08 -1.20 7.18
CA GLU A 241 -1.16 -1.97 7.24
C GLU A 241 -0.86 -3.49 7.38
N LEU A 242 0.17 -4.00 6.69
CA LEU A 242 0.62 -5.38 6.86
C LEU A 242 1.23 -5.64 8.24
N VAL A 243 1.98 -4.68 8.80
CA VAL A 243 2.47 -4.74 10.18
C VAL A 243 1.30 -4.86 11.15
N HIS A 244 0.27 -4.03 11.02
CA HIS A 244 -0.91 -4.09 11.89
C HIS A 244 -1.68 -5.39 11.78
N ILE A 245 -1.79 -5.97 10.59
CA ILE A 245 -2.39 -7.30 10.44
C ILE A 245 -1.52 -8.36 11.15
N ALA A 246 -0.19 -8.28 11.05
CA ALA A 246 0.68 -9.20 11.78
C ALA A 246 0.50 -9.06 13.31
N LEU A 247 0.24 -7.85 13.82
CA LEU A 247 0.02 -7.61 15.25
C LEU A 247 -1.20 -8.32 15.85
N ASP A 248 -2.17 -8.74 15.03
CA ASP A 248 -3.28 -9.54 15.55
C ASP A 248 -2.84 -10.94 16.02
N ASP A 249 -1.72 -11.46 15.49
CA ASP A 249 -1.11 -12.69 15.96
C ASP A 249 0.08 -12.40 16.89
N ARG A 250 -0.11 -12.64 18.18
CA ARG A 250 0.92 -12.48 19.22
C ARG A 250 2.19 -13.30 18.95
N SER A 251 2.09 -14.41 18.22
CA SER A 251 3.25 -15.24 17.88
C SER A 251 4.27 -14.49 17.00
N THR A 252 3.82 -13.45 16.28
CA THR A 252 4.65 -12.65 15.38
C THR A 252 5.38 -11.51 16.08
N HIS A 253 4.91 -11.07 17.26
CA HIS A 253 5.38 -9.85 17.91
C HIS A 253 6.89 -9.85 18.18
N HIS A 254 7.42 -10.97 18.68
CA HIS A 254 8.85 -11.12 18.91
C HIS A 254 9.67 -10.96 17.64
N ALA A 255 9.27 -11.65 16.57
CA ALA A 255 9.97 -11.59 15.28
C ALA A 255 9.88 -10.18 14.67
N LEU A 256 8.73 -9.50 14.79
CA LEU A 256 8.58 -8.13 14.32
C LEU A 256 9.50 -7.16 15.08
N ALA A 257 9.53 -7.25 16.42
CA ALA A 257 10.40 -6.44 17.25
C ALA A 257 11.88 -6.67 16.90
N ASP A 258 12.29 -7.93 16.72
CA ASP A 258 13.66 -8.28 16.32
C ASP A 258 14.05 -7.62 14.99
N HIS A 259 13.19 -7.71 13.97
CA HIS A 259 13.49 -7.12 12.65
C HIS A 259 13.51 -5.59 12.69
N LEU A 260 12.54 -4.95 13.34
CA LEU A 260 12.49 -3.48 13.45
C LEU A 260 13.70 -2.95 14.20
N LEU A 261 14.10 -3.57 15.31
CA LEU A 261 15.23 -3.11 16.11
C LEU A 261 16.58 -3.44 15.49
N GLN A 262 16.70 -4.58 14.81
CA GLN A 262 17.88 -4.87 14.00
C GLN A 262 18.03 -3.82 12.89
N TRP A 263 16.94 -3.47 12.21
CA TRP A 263 16.96 -2.43 11.19
C TRP A 263 17.27 -1.06 11.79
N LEU A 264 16.76 -0.73 12.98
CA LEU A 264 17.05 0.52 13.70
C LEU A 264 18.53 0.62 14.01
N ARG A 265 19.11 -0.44 14.58
CA ARG A 265 20.55 -0.50 14.91
C ARG A 265 21.43 -0.32 13.69
N GLN A 266 21.08 -0.95 12.57
CA GLN A 266 21.82 -0.80 11.32
C GLN A 266 21.69 0.61 10.72
N SER A 267 20.52 1.24 10.86
CA SER A 267 20.25 2.56 10.32
C SER A 267 20.86 3.67 11.16
N ALA A 268 20.84 3.54 12.48
CA ALA A 268 21.45 4.47 13.43
C ALA A 268 22.96 4.67 13.18
N MET A 269 23.65 3.65 12.69
CA MET A 269 25.09 3.70 12.40
C MET A 269 25.43 4.28 11.02
N LYS A 270 24.44 4.50 10.16
CA LYS A 270 24.65 5.08 8.82
C LYS A 270 24.52 6.59 8.90
N ALA A 271 25.38 7.28 8.16
CA ALA A 271 25.17 8.69 7.88
C ALA A 271 23.87 8.84 7.07
N GLU A 272 22.99 9.70 7.54
CA GLU A 272 21.77 10.11 6.85
C GLU A 272 21.87 11.61 6.60
N HIS A 273 21.21 12.11 5.55
CA HIS A 273 21.07 13.54 5.35
C HIS A 273 20.25 14.14 6.49
N GLU A 274 20.91 14.94 7.32
CA GLU A 274 20.29 15.69 8.39
C GLU A 274 20.12 17.12 7.90
N VAL A 275 18.90 17.46 7.47
CA VAL A 275 18.58 18.84 7.10
C VAL A 275 18.51 19.65 8.39
N ALA A 276 19.24 20.76 8.44
CA ALA A 276 19.23 21.65 9.59
C ALA A 276 17.85 22.30 9.79
N LYS A 277 17.48 22.54 11.05
CA LYS A 277 16.21 23.17 11.47
C LYS A 277 15.94 24.54 10.79
N THR A 278 16.96 25.17 10.22
CA THR A 278 16.89 26.50 9.59
C THR A 278 16.51 26.48 8.10
N VAL A 279 16.29 25.31 7.49
CA VAL A 279 15.82 25.21 6.08
C VAL A 279 14.30 25.38 6.04
N GLU A 280 13.84 26.54 6.50
CA GLU A 280 12.42 26.93 6.55
C GLU A 280 11.82 27.14 5.15
N GLU A 281 12.65 27.29 4.11
CA GLU A 281 12.18 27.66 2.77
C GLU A 281 11.59 26.50 1.95
N PHE A 282 11.71 25.25 2.40
CA PHE A 282 11.12 24.09 1.70
C PHE A 282 10.61 23.00 2.65
N TYR A 283 9.60 23.33 3.46
CA TYR A 283 8.85 22.44 4.35
C TYR A 283 8.47 21.08 3.71
N GLU A 284 8.08 21.08 2.43
CA GLU A 284 7.71 19.85 1.74
C GLU A 284 8.92 18.99 1.35
N VAL A 285 10.08 19.61 1.06
CA VAL A 285 11.35 18.93 0.77
C VAL A 285 11.92 18.31 2.03
N GLU A 286 11.82 18.96 3.19
CA GLU A 286 12.24 18.41 4.48
C GLU A 286 11.43 17.15 4.83
N CYS A 287 10.10 17.25 4.78
CA CYS A 287 9.21 16.10 5.04
C CYS A 287 9.45 14.94 4.07
N PHE A 288 9.75 15.21 2.80
CA PHE A 288 10.00 14.19 1.78
C PHE A 288 11.42 13.57 1.87
N THR A 289 12.44 14.38 2.13
CA THR A 289 13.83 13.93 2.31
C THR A 289 13.95 13.08 3.57
N HIS A 290 13.26 13.46 4.64
CA HIS A 290 13.22 12.67 5.87
C HIS A 290 12.24 11.49 5.82
N LEU A 291 11.21 11.47 4.97
CA LEU A 291 10.44 10.25 4.65
C LEU A 291 11.33 9.13 4.08
N LYS A 292 12.49 9.47 3.52
CA LYS A 292 13.50 8.50 3.13
C LYS A 292 14.38 8.03 4.30
N SER A 293 14.37 8.69 5.46
CA SER A 293 15.08 8.25 6.67
C SER A 293 14.53 6.89 7.15
N PRO A 294 15.36 5.83 7.16
CA PRO A 294 14.99 4.57 7.80
C PRO A 294 14.65 4.75 9.28
N VAL A 295 15.41 5.57 10.03
CA VAL A 295 15.15 5.81 11.45
C VAL A 295 13.74 6.37 11.69
N LEU A 296 13.34 7.38 10.92
CA LEU A 296 11.99 7.94 10.98
C LEU A 296 10.92 6.86 10.77
N ARG A 297 11.09 6.04 9.73
CA ARG A 297 10.13 4.98 9.35
C ARG A 297 10.01 3.91 10.43
N ILE A 298 11.13 3.50 11.01
CA ILE A 298 11.17 2.48 12.05
C ILE A 298 10.53 2.99 13.33
N CYS A 299 10.90 4.20 13.79
CA CYS A 299 10.33 4.80 14.99
C CYS A 299 8.82 5.00 14.85
N ARG A 300 8.32 5.39 13.67
CA ARG A 300 6.87 5.45 13.39
C ARG A 300 6.18 4.10 13.43
N SER A 301 6.82 3.08 12.88
CA SER A 301 6.29 1.71 12.93
C SER A 301 6.23 1.22 14.37
N LEU A 302 7.26 1.50 15.18
CA LEU A 302 7.29 1.19 16.62
C LEU A 302 6.19 1.94 17.35
N ASP A 303 6.07 3.26 17.17
CA ASP A 303 5.05 4.08 17.80
C ASP A 303 3.65 3.57 17.47
N SER A 304 3.36 3.35 16.19
CA SER A 304 2.07 2.86 15.75
C SER A 304 1.77 1.46 16.30
N THR A 305 2.78 0.60 16.38
CA THR A 305 2.67 -0.74 16.93
C THR A 305 2.39 -0.71 18.43
N VAL A 306 3.14 0.10 19.18
CA VAL A 306 3.01 0.23 20.63
C VAL A 306 1.66 0.89 20.99
N MET A 307 1.18 1.85 20.20
CA MET A 307 -0.16 2.42 20.39
C MET A 307 -1.27 1.40 20.12
N ALA A 308 -1.10 0.53 19.14
CA ALA A 308 -2.08 -0.54 18.86
C ALA A 308 -2.02 -1.67 19.90
N VAL A 309 -0.81 -2.02 20.36
CA VAL A 309 -0.55 -3.10 21.31
C VAL A 309 0.47 -2.60 22.36
N PRO A 310 0.02 -2.01 23.48
CA PRO A 310 0.91 -1.44 24.50
C PRO A 310 1.95 -2.41 25.07
N THR A 311 1.62 -3.70 25.19
CA THR A 311 2.55 -4.75 25.64
C THR A 311 3.73 -4.98 24.68
N PHE A 312 3.67 -4.44 23.45
CA PHE A 312 4.81 -4.47 22.54
C PHE A 312 5.97 -3.60 23.05
N ALA A 313 5.70 -2.58 23.88
CA ALA A 313 6.74 -1.77 24.50
C ALA A 313 7.72 -2.62 25.32
N ASP A 314 7.23 -3.65 26.02
CA ASP A 314 8.05 -4.60 26.79
C ASP A 314 9.09 -5.27 25.88
N LEU A 315 8.66 -5.71 24.70
CA LEU A 315 9.54 -6.35 23.73
C LEU A 315 10.62 -5.40 23.22
N VAL A 316 10.26 -4.14 23.01
CA VAL A 316 11.19 -3.10 22.56
C VAL A 316 12.23 -2.81 23.63
N VAL A 317 11.79 -2.69 24.88
CA VAL A 317 12.65 -2.47 26.04
C VAL A 317 13.61 -3.64 26.26
N ASP A 318 13.10 -4.87 26.27
CA ASP A 318 13.88 -6.11 26.47
C ASP A 318 14.99 -6.28 25.42
N ARG A 319 14.76 -5.77 24.20
CA ARG A 319 15.69 -5.86 23.06
C ARG A 319 16.62 -4.66 22.92
N GLN A 320 16.81 -3.89 24.00
CA GLN A 320 17.70 -2.72 24.02
C GLN A 320 17.26 -1.62 23.02
N GLY A 321 15.96 -1.50 22.75
CA GLY A 321 15.44 -0.43 21.90
C GLY A 321 15.73 0.97 22.44
N LEU A 322 15.72 1.14 23.77
CA LEU A 322 16.07 2.40 24.42
C LEU A 322 17.54 2.78 24.21
N ASP A 323 18.47 1.80 24.23
CA ASP A 323 19.89 2.06 23.92
C ASP A 323 20.03 2.61 22.50
N ALA A 324 19.27 2.08 21.54
CA ALA A 324 19.29 2.54 20.14
C ALA A 324 18.76 3.98 20.00
N LEU A 325 17.66 4.30 20.69
CA LEU A 325 17.08 5.64 20.64
C LEU A 325 18.02 6.68 21.27
N VAL A 326 18.61 6.39 22.43
CA VAL A 326 19.60 7.29 23.06
C VAL A 326 20.85 7.44 22.19
N TYR A 327 21.31 6.36 21.56
CA TYR A 327 22.41 6.43 20.60
C TYR A 327 22.07 7.40 19.45
N ILE A 328 20.88 7.27 18.85
CA ILE A 328 20.42 8.15 17.76
C ILE A 328 20.37 9.61 18.22
N ILE A 329 19.83 9.88 19.40
CA ILE A 329 19.73 11.23 19.98
C ILE A 329 21.13 11.84 20.16
N LEU A 330 22.15 11.05 20.50
CA LEU A 330 23.53 11.52 20.66
C LEU A 330 24.25 11.81 19.34
N VAL A 331 23.95 11.06 18.27
CA VAL A 331 24.67 11.20 16.99
C VAL A 331 23.97 12.12 16.00
N ALA A 332 22.66 12.26 16.11
CA ALA A 332 21.89 13.10 15.20
C ALA A 332 22.03 14.57 15.58
N THR A 333 22.03 15.42 14.56
CA THR A 333 21.96 16.88 14.70
C THR A 333 20.72 17.24 15.49
N GLU A 334 20.90 18.00 16.56
CA GLU A 334 19.83 18.48 17.42
C GLU A 334 18.75 19.20 16.60
N GLY A 335 17.48 18.89 16.88
CA GLY A 335 16.35 19.47 16.15
C GLY A 335 16.10 18.87 14.76
N SER A 336 16.93 17.96 14.25
CA SER A 336 16.63 17.21 13.02
C SER A 336 15.41 16.30 13.22
N LEU A 337 14.69 15.95 12.15
CA LEU A 337 13.55 15.01 12.25
C LEU A 337 13.96 13.61 12.77
N LYS A 338 15.18 13.18 12.48
CA LYS A 338 15.76 11.93 13.01
C LYS A 338 15.91 11.99 14.52
N TRP A 339 16.50 13.07 15.03
CA TRP A 339 16.62 13.36 16.46
C TRP A 339 15.25 13.47 17.13
N LEU A 340 14.34 14.26 16.53
CA LEU A 340 13.00 14.51 17.05
C LEU A 340 12.21 13.21 17.18
N THR A 341 12.24 12.37 16.14
CA THR A 341 11.47 11.12 16.13
C THR A 341 12.03 10.13 17.15
N ALA A 342 13.35 10.06 17.32
CA ALA A 342 13.94 9.24 18.37
C ALA A 342 13.51 9.72 19.78
N CYS A 343 13.47 11.02 20.02
CA CYS A 343 12.99 11.60 21.27
C CYS A 343 11.52 11.26 21.53
N LEU A 344 10.65 11.41 20.52
CA LEU A 344 9.23 11.13 20.63
C LEU A 344 8.94 9.65 20.89
N THR A 345 9.63 8.74 20.18
CA THR A 345 9.51 7.30 20.44
C THR A 345 10.03 6.93 21.82
N LEU A 346 11.13 7.53 22.28
CA LEU A 346 11.64 7.32 23.65
C LEU A 346 10.61 7.75 24.69
N LEU A 347 10.04 8.96 24.55
CA LEU A 347 9.01 9.46 25.44
C LEU A 347 7.76 8.57 25.43
N ARG A 348 7.36 8.09 24.26
CA ARG A 348 6.20 7.21 24.11
C ARG A 348 6.41 5.86 24.79
N LEU A 349 7.62 5.29 24.70
CA LEU A 349 7.98 4.10 25.46
C LEU A 349 7.97 4.36 26.97
N CYS A 350 8.50 5.49 27.43
CA CYS A 350 8.42 5.89 28.85
C CYS A 350 6.97 6.10 29.33
N ALA A 351 6.10 6.63 28.47
CA ALA A 351 4.70 6.87 28.81
C ALA A 351 3.91 5.56 28.99
N ILE A 352 4.31 4.51 28.27
CA ILE A 352 3.57 3.24 28.21
C ILE A 352 4.19 2.19 29.13
N GLN A 353 5.51 2.22 29.33
CA GLN A 353 6.24 1.27 30.16
C GLN A 353 7.06 1.99 31.24
N GLU A 354 6.63 1.86 32.49
CA GLU A 354 7.20 2.56 33.65
C GLU A 354 8.67 2.21 33.90
N ASP A 355 9.06 0.95 33.62
CA ASP A 355 10.44 0.48 33.77
C ASP A 355 11.40 1.18 32.78
N ALA A 356 10.89 1.75 31.68
CA ALA A 356 11.69 2.48 30.71
C ALA A 356 12.38 3.70 31.33
N PHE A 357 11.74 4.39 32.30
CA PHE A 357 12.40 5.50 33.03
C PHE A 357 13.66 5.04 33.76
N GLY A 358 13.62 3.86 34.38
CA GLY A 358 14.77 3.28 35.08
C GLY A 358 15.89 2.88 34.14
N ILE A 359 15.54 2.38 32.96
CA ILE A 359 16.51 1.98 31.94
C ILE A 359 17.15 3.22 31.30
N VAL A 360 16.37 4.23 30.92
CA VAL A 360 16.88 5.51 30.42
C VAL A 360 17.80 6.16 31.47
N ALA A 361 17.43 6.13 32.75
CA ALA A 361 18.28 6.60 33.83
C ALA A 361 19.62 5.85 33.90
N SER A 362 19.61 4.52 33.73
CA SER A 362 20.84 3.74 33.65
C SER A 362 21.70 4.09 32.44
N ILE A 363 21.11 4.33 31.27
CA ILE A 363 21.83 4.69 30.04
C ILE A 363 22.47 6.07 30.22
N CYS A 364 21.66 7.05 30.64
CA CYS A 364 22.05 8.45 30.78
C CYS A 364 22.83 8.76 32.07
N GLN A 365 23.08 7.76 32.92
CA GLN A 365 23.81 7.89 34.20
C GLN A 365 23.14 8.87 35.18
N HIS A 366 21.81 8.78 35.27
CA HIS A 366 20.96 9.55 36.16
C HIS A 366 20.24 8.66 37.17
N SER A 367 19.59 9.29 38.17
CA SER A 367 18.62 8.57 39.00
C SER A 367 17.28 8.44 38.27
N THR A 368 16.55 7.36 38.52
CA THR A 368 15.19 7.17 37.96
C THR A 368 14.25 8.31 38.33
N ALA A 369 14.39 8.87 39.55
CA ALA A 369 13.58 10.00 39.99
C ALA A 369 13.82 11.25 39.14
N PHE A 370 15.09 11.54 38.83
CA PHE A 370 15.47 12.68 37.98
C PHE A 370 14.96 12.53 36.56
N VAL A 371 15.14 11.36 35.93
CA VAL A 371 14.65 11.13 34.56
C VAL A 371 13.12 11.20 34.51
N ARG A 372 12.44 10.67 35.53
CA ARG A 372 10.98 10.78 35.64
C ARG A 372 10.55 12.23 35.75
N GLU A 373 11.19 13.04 36.59
CA GLU A 373 10.89 14.47 36.76
C GLU A 373 10.95 15.25 35.44
N ILE A 374 11.95 14.97 34.61
CA ILE A 374 12.14 15.66 33.32
C ILE A 374 11.14 15.17 32.27
N LEU A 375 10.97 13.85 32.15
CA LEU A 375 10.29 13.26 31.00
C LEU A 375 8.81 12.95 31.24
N SER A 376 8.34 12.76 32.48
CA SER A 376 7.01 12.20 32.73
C SER A 376 5.87 13.10 32.26
N ASP A 377 5.97 14.41 32.48
CA ASP A 377 4.94 15.36 32.02
C ASP A 377 4.85 15.36 30.48
N LYS A 378 5.99 15.42 29.79
CA LYS A 378 6.05 15.39 28.32
C LYS A 378 5.56 14.05 27.76
N ALA A 379 5.97 12.94 28.39
CA ALA A 379 5.53 11.59 28.03
C ALA A 379 4.00 11.45 28.18
N TYR A 380 3.42 11.96 29.26
CA TYR A 380 1.98 11.93 29.50
C TYR A 380 1.21 12.81 28.50
N ARG A 381 1.72 14.01 28.20
CA ARG A 381 1.12 14.92 27.19
C ARG A 381 1.08 14.29 25.80
N LEU A 382 2.07 13.47 25.45
CA LEU A 382 2.09 12.75 24.17
C LEU A 382 1.02 11.65 24.05
N LEU A 383 0.41 11.22 25.16
CA LEU A 383 -0.69 10.25 25.19
C LEU A 383 -2.07 10.91 25.32
N SER A 384 -2.16 12.16 25.77
CA SER A 384 -3.45 12.88 25.89
C SER A 384 -4.01 13.31 24.52
N ASN A 385 -5.34 13.26 24.38
CA ASN A 385 -6.05 13.61 23.13
C ASN A 385 -5.82 15.07 22.72
N ALA A 386 -5.84 15.31 21.40
CA ALA A 386 -5.44 16.53 20.71
C ALA A 386 -6.19 17.83 21.10
N ASP A 387 -7.32 17.75 21.79
CA ASP A 387 -8.17 18.92 22.08
C ASP A 387 -7.67 19.78 23.26
N ASP A 388 -6.70 19.31 24.04
CA ASP A 388 -6.13 20.01 25.21
C ASP A 388 -4.63 20.33 25.07
N MET A 389 -4.02 20.17 23.89
CA MET A 389 -2.59 20.43 23.69
C MET A 389 -2.27 21.94 23.83
N PRO A 390 -1.63 22.41 24.92
CA PRO A 390 -1.02 23.74 24.94
C PRO A 390 0.30 23.68 24.15
N ASP A 391 0.88 24.85 23.89
CA ASP A 391 2.08 25.13 23.10
C ASP A 391 3.18 24.04 23.08
N GLU A 392 3.83 23.95 21.91
CA GLU A 392 5.12 23.29 21.59
C GLU A 392 5.76 22.44 22.72
N ILE A 393 5.85 21.11 22.53
CA ILE A 393 6.62 20.26 23.45
C ILE A 393 8.10 20.59 23.27
N ASP A 394 8.65 21.47 24.10
CA ASP A 394 10.09 21.74 24.09
C ASP A 394 10.85 20.46 24.50
N LEU A 395 11.59 19.88 23.57
CA LEU A 395 12.40 18.69 23.79
C LEU A 395 13.87 19.03 24.03
N ASN A 396 14.31 20.22 23.63
CA ASN A 396 15.72 20.60 23.68
C ASN A 396 16.17 20.69 25.13
N GLU A 397 15.45 21.46 25.96
CA GLU A 397 15.79 21.61 27.38
C GLU A 397 15.83 20.27 28.12
N SER A 398 14.89 19.37 27.81
CA SER A 398 14.81 18.04 28.43
C SER A 398 15.92 17.12 27.99
N MET A 399 16.27 17.11 26.71
CA MET A 399 17.38 16.30 26.22
C MET A 399 18.73 16.85 26.70
N ASP A 400 18.90 18.17 26.81
CA ASP A 400 20.08 18.78 27.41
C ASP A 400 20.24 18.38 28.88
N MET A 401 19.16 18.44 29.66
CA MET A 401 19.18 17.99 31.05
C MET A 401 19.47 16.48 31.18
N LEU A 402 19.00 15.67 30.23
CA LEU A 402 19.15 14.22 30.23
C LEU A 402 20.56 13.77 29.79
N LEU A 403 21.13 14.38 28.76
CA LEU A 403 22.44 14.06 28.22
C LEU A 403 23.56 14.71 29.03
N GLY A 404 23.31 15.92 29.56
CA GLY A 404 24.22 16.67 30.40
C GLY A 404 25.43 17.24 29.64
N ASP A 405 26.49 17.51 30.40
CA ASP A 405 27.72 18.10 29.87
C ASP A 405 28.59 17.08 29.09
N ALA A 406 29.70 17.57 28.53
CA ALA A 406 30.63 16.75 27.76
C ALA A 406 31.19 15.54 28.54
N ASP A 407 31.33 15.62 29.86
CA ASP A 407 31.84 14.52 30.68
C ASP A 407 30.78 13.46 30.95
N ARG A 408 29.51 13.87 31.05
CA ARG A 408 28.38 12.94 31.07
C ARG A 408 28.19 12.27 29.71
N CYS A 409 28.19 13.03 28.61
CA CYS A 409 28.14 12.45 27.27
C CYS A 409 29.24 11.40 27.05
N LYS A 410 30.48 11.63 27.51
CA LYS A 410 31.55 10.61 27.49
C LYS A 410 31.18 9.34 28.27
N SER A 411 30.48 9.48 29.39
CA SER A 411 30.04 8.35 30.22
C SER A 411 28.93 7.56 29.54
N ILE A 412 27.98 8.22 28.89
CA ILE A 412 26.93 7.59 28.08
C ILE A 412 27.56 6.84 26.88
N TRP A 413 28.50 7.49 26.19
CA TRP A 413 29.28 6.86 25.10
C TRP A 413 30.01 5.60 25.56
N LYS A 414 30.63 5.63 26.74
CA LYS A 414 31.24 4.44 27.34
C LYS A 414 30.20 3.35 27.60
N TYR A 415 29.05 3.69 28.20
CA TYR A 415 27.98 2.73 28.45
C TYR A 415 27.53 2.04 27.15
N LEU A 416 27.21 2.82 26.12
CA LEU A 416 26.75 2.32 24.82
C LEU A 416 27.83 1.47 24.13
N HIS A 417 29.11 1.86 24.24
CA HIS A 417 30.22 1.06 23.71
C HIS A 417 30.33 -0.31 24.37
N HIS A 418 30.14 -0.42 25.69
CA HIS A 418 30.10 -1.72 26.38
C HIS A 418 28.89 -2.58 25.95
N ARG A 419 27.83 -1.96 25.43
CA ARG A 419 26.66 -2.63 24.81
C ARG A 419 26.86 -2.94 23.32
N GLY A 420 28.06 -2.69 22.78
CA GLY A 420 28.43 -2.99 21.40
C GLY A 420 27.97 -1.95 20.39
N TRP A 421 27.70 -0.72 20.81
CA TRP A 421 27.51 0.41 19.90
C TRP A 421 28.86 1.04 19.53
N PRO A 422 29.05 1.50 18.28
CA PRO A 422 30.29 2.15 17.88
C PRO A 422 30.45 3.50 18.58
N LEU A 423 31.69 3.96 18.75
CA LEU A 423 31.94 5.34 19.20
C LEU A 423 31.92 6.24 17.95
N GLN A 424 30.98 7.18 17.88
CA GLN A 424 31.05 8.29 16.91
C GLN A 424 31.34 9.60 17.67
N SER A 425 32.38 10.32 17.24
CA SER A 425 32.75 11.66 17.71
C SER A 425 32.02 12.71 16.85
N PRO A 426 31.84 13.98 17.31
CA PRO A 426 31.03 14.96 16.59
C PRO A 426 31.57 15.20 15.18
N VAL A 427 30.64 15.34 14.24
CA VAL A 427 30.81 15.51 12.79
C VAL A 427 31.91 16.55 12.46
N PRO A 428 32.83 16.29 11.50
CA PRO A 428 33.62 17.33 10.87
C PRO A 428 32.75 18.13 9.89
N ASP A 429 32.89 19.45 9.92
CA ASP A 429 32.14 20.47 9.16
C ASP A 429 31.73 20.03 7.73
N ALA A 430 30.41 19.98 7.47
CA ALA A 430 29.85 19.70 6.16
C ALA A 430 29.73 21.01 5.34
N GLU A 431 30.86 21.53 4.86
CA GLU A 431 30.89 22.47 3.73
C GLU A 431 31.08 21.68 2.42
N ASP A 432 30.03 21.07 1.90
CA ASP A 432 29.93 20.75 0.47
C ASP A 432 28.47 20.41 0.13
N ALA A 433 27.87 21.19 -0.77
CA ALA A 433 26.50 20.98 -1.25
C ALA A 433 26.41 19.63 -1.98
N ASP A 434 25.59 18.72 -1.45
CA ASP A 434 25.47 17.35 -1.98
C ASP A 434 24.63 17.32 -3.28
N PRO A 435 25.19 16.87 -4.41
CA PRO A 435 24.44 16.73 -5.68
C PRO A 435 23.24 15.77 -5.59
N THR A 436 23.21 14.89 -4.58
CA THR A 436 22.09 13.98 -4.28
C THR A 436 20.87 14.74 -3.74
N LEU A 437 21.10 15.79 -2.94
CA LEU A 437 20.04 16.66 -2.43
C LEU A 437 19.37 17.42 -3.58
N GLY A 438 20.16 17.95 -4.53
CA GLY A 438 19.64 18.61 -5.73
C GLY A 438 18.82 17.68 -6.63
N ALA A 439 19.14 16.38 -6.69
CA ALA A 439 18.33 15.40 -7.41
C ALA A 439 16.99 15.08 -6.69
N ILE A 440 17.00 15.09 -5.34
CA ILE A 440 15.79 14.93 -4.52
C ILE A 440 14.90 16.17 -4.63
N GLU A 441 15.48 17.37 -4.57
CA GLU A 441 14.79 18.65 -4.79
C GLU A 441 14.12 18.69 -6.16
N ALA A 442 14.81 18.26 -7.22
CA ALA A 442 14.23 18.18 -8.56
C ALA A 442 13.07 17.16 -8.66
N GLN A 443 13.15 16.05 -7.93
CA GLN A 443 12.07 15.05 -7.87
C GLN A 443 10.86 15.54 -7.07
N VAL A 444 11.10 16.27 -5.98
CA VAL A 444 10.07 16.91 -5.16
C VAL A 444 9.41 18.04 -5.95
N GLU A 445 10.17 18.92 -6.59
CA GLU A 445 9.64 19.98 -7.44
C GLU A 445 8.87 19.41 -8.63
N ALA A 446 9.31 18.30 -9.25
CA ALA A 446 8.53 17.64 -10.31
C ALA A 446 7.18 17.08 -9.80
N THR A 447 7.15 16.52 -8.59
CA THR A 447 5.95 15.96 -7.95
C THR A 447 5.02 17.05 -7.41
N MET A 448 5.58 18.16 -6.94
CA MET A 448 4.84 19.30 -6.40
C MET A 448 4.41 20.29 -7.48
N SER A 449 5.18 20.48 -8.55
CA SER A 449 4.84 21.31 -9.71
C SER A 449 3.55 20.82 -10.37
N THR A 450 3.38 19.50 -10.47
CA THR A 450 2.13 18.87 -10.93
C THR A 450 0.96 19.10 -9.98
N VAL A 451 1.20 19.38 -8.70
CA VAL A 451 0.17 19.67 -7.69
C VAL A 451 -0.13 21.19 -7.60
N ARG A 452 0.91 22.03 -7.68
CA ARG A 452 0.85 23.51 -7.61
C ARG A 452 0.23 24.15 -8.85
N GLN A 453 0.42 23.55 -10.03
CA GLN A 453 -0.20 24.05 -11.26
C GLN A 453 -1.72 23.80 -11.31
N ASP A 454 -2.23 22.86 -10.52
CA ASP A 454 -3.65 22.52 -10.49
C ASP A 454 -4.41 23.17 -9.32
N PHE A 455 -3.76 23.66 -8.25
CA PHE A 455 -4.44 24.30 -7.10
C PHE A 455 -3.57 25.32 -6.32
N GLU A 456 -4.19 26.44 -5.92
CA GLU A 456 -3.67 27.35 -4.88
C GLU A 456 -3.93 26.74 -3.49
N PHE A 457 -2.88 26.55 -2.69
CA PHE A 457 -3.04 26.22 -1.27
C PHE A 457 -3.55 27.48 -0.55
N HIS A 458 -4.80 27.46 -0.08
CA HIS A 458 -5.33 28.50 0.78
C HIS A 458 -5.37 28.03 2.23
N ASP A 459 -4.85 28.87 3.11
CA ASP A 459 -4.98 28.72 4.56
C ASP A 459 -6.47 28.75 4.95
N GLY A 460 -6.98 27.60 5.40
CA GLY A 460 -8.32 27.49 5.96
C GLY A 460 -9.36 26.90 5.00
N LEU A 461 -9.73 25.65 5.24
CA LEU A 461 -10.92 25.04 4.64
C LEU A 461 -12.17 25.66 5.30
N LEU A 462 -12.88 26.53 4.58
CA LEU A 462 -14.26 26.90 4.95
C LEU A 462 -15.23 25.81 4.48
N ALA A 463 -16.28 25.59 5.28
CA ALA A 463 -17.14 24.40 5.25
C ALA A 463 -18.10 24.27 4.05
N ASP A 464 -18.04 25.14 3.03
CA ASP A 464 -19.07 25.24 1.99
C ASP A 464 -18.57 25.06 0.54
N ASP A 465 -17.33 24.61 0.32
CA ASP A 465 -16.87 24.30 -1.04
C ASP A 465 -17.33 22.90 -1.53
N PRO A 466 -17.72 22.76 -2.81
CA PRO A 466 -18.19 21.51 -3.36
C PRO A 466 -17.09 20.44 -3.29
N PRO A 467 -17.46 19.15 -3.10
CA PRO A 467 -16.47 18.10 -2.88
C PRO A 467 -15.52 18.01 -4.11
N PRO A 468 -14.20 18.05 -3.90
CA PRO A 468 -13.26 18.06 -5.00
C PRO A 468 -13.31 16.74 -5.77
N LYS A 469 -13.12 16.84 -7.10
CA LYS A 469 -13.02 15.68 -8.00
C LYS A 469 -11.87 14.77 -7.52
N ALA A 470 -12.11 13.46 -7.62
CA ALA A 470 -11.23 12.41 -7.15
C ALA A 470 -9.76 12.56 -7.61
N PHE A 471 -8.84 12.73 -6.66
CA PHE A 471 -7.39 12.62 -6.90
C PHE A 471 -6.76 11.68 -5.86
N SER A 472 -6.20 10.56 -6.33
CA SER A 472 -5.73 9.41 -5.55
C SER A 472 -4.63 9.72 -4.54
N ASP A 473 -3.88 10.80 -4.77
CA ASP A 473 -2.70 11.13 -3.97
C ASP A 473 -3.07 12.01 -2.76
N HIS A 474 -4.21 12.72 -2.83
CA HIS A 474 -4.75 13.51 -1.74
C HIS A 474 -5.04 12.66 -0.50
N VAL A 475 -5.55 11.42 -0.65
CA VAL A 475 -5.82 10.55 0.51
C VAL A 475 -4.53 10.13 1.21
N TYR A 476 -3.48 9.80 0.47
CA TYR A 476 -2.20 9.42 1.06
C TYR A 476 -1.47 10.62 1.65
N ILE A 477 -1.48 11.76 0.96
CA ILE A 477 -0.87 13.01 1.43
C ILE A 477 -1.65 13.57 2.63
N GLN A 478 -2.97 13.51 2.65
CA GLN A 478 -3.79 13.96 3.79
C GLN A 478 -3.70 12.98 4.97
N LYS A 479 -3.67 11.66 4.73
CA LYS A 479 -3.35 10.67 5.78
C LYS A 479 -1.95 10.91 6.34
N LEU A 480 -0.97 11.16 5.48
CA LEU A 480 0.38 11.55 5.89
C LEU A 480 0.33 12.88 6.65
N HIS A 481 -0.36 13.91 6.17
CA HIS A 481 -0.48 15.23 6.79
C HIS A 481 -1.12 15.16 8.18
N THR A 482 -2.24 14.44 8.33
CA THR A 482 -2.85 14.13 9.64
C THR A 482 -1.86 13.37 10.53
N HIS A 483 -1.06 12.46 9.96
CA HIS A 483 -0.02 11.73 10.69
C HIS A 483 1.19 12.61 11.07
N PHE A 484 1.49 13.67 10.31
CA PHE A 484 2.60 14.61 10.50
C PHE A 484 2.25 15.80 11.41
N GLN A 485 0.97 16.13 11.59
CA GLN A 485 0.54 17.18 12.53
C GLN A 485 1.05 16.92 13.96
N HIS A 486 1.25 15.66 14.35
CA HIS A 486 1.83 15.26 15.65
C HIS A 486 3.33 15.55 15.82
N TYR A 487 4.06 15.85 14.73
CA TYR A 487 5.50 16.11 14.74
C TYR A 487 5.84 17.60 14.61
N ARG A 488 4.83 18.48 14.63
CA ARG A 488 5.04 19.93 14.57
C ARG A 488 5.48 20.46 15.93
N LEU A 489 6.73 20.88 16.00
CA LEU A 489 7.15 21.98 16.85
C LEU A 489 6.66 23.26 16.16
N ARG A 490 5.57 23.86 16.66
CA ARG A 490 5.12 25.18 16.17
C ARG A 490 6.04 26.22 16.81
N LEU A 491 7.07 26.64 16.08
CA LEU A 491 7.90 27.77 16.48
C LEU A 491 7.00 28.95 16.82
N SER A 492 7.06 29.43 18.06
CA SER A 492 6.53 30.74 18.40
C SER A 492 7.26 31.78 17.56
N SER A 493 6.56 32.42 16.64
CA SER A 493 7.02 33.66 16.00
C SER A 493 7.29 34.68 17.10
N THR A 494 8.56 34.98 17.36
CA THR A 494 8.96 36.18 18.12
C THR A 494 8.60 37.44 17.38
#